data_AF-A0A2W5MF12-F1
#
_entry.id   AF-A0A2W5MF12-F1
#
_cell.length_a   1.000
_cell.length_b   1.000
_cell.length_c   1.000
_cell.angle_alpha   90.00
_cell.angle_beta   90.00
_cell.angle_gamma   90.00
#
_symmetry.space_group_name_H-M   'P 1'
#
loop_
_entity.id
_entity.type
_entity.pdbx_description
1 polymer ?
#
loop_
_entity_poly.entity_id
_entity_poly.type
_entity_poly.pdbx_seq_one_letter_code
_entity_poly.pdbx_strand_id
1 'polypeptide(L)'
;MSALRHHGHGLDLGEGGVRPLAVRPGLLLGGRGQHGRHRPAHRLSGRAVPRPRAGRPDRDRARGLRVLCGQRRPVPAEVPRRPARNPTCRAGVRAVSAAPAPCAEGGPAGGPASVRAERGQRAVFCGLTGVVWLHRKIQDAFFLVVGSRTCAHLIQSAAGVMIFAEPRFATAIMEERDLAGLADMHDELDRVVGQVLERRPDIRMLFLVGSCPSEVIKLDLAKAAARLSQKLMPDVRVLAYSGSGIETTFTEGEDACLAALVRAAPAEAAGAPRQLVVAGALPDVVEDQFARLFEELGIAPARFLPARRSSELPALGPRTRYLLAQPFLGATAAALDARGCSGVAAPFPFGAEGTTAWLAAAAEAFGVSPATFREVTALKEARAKVAVARRRERLAGKRVTFFPDSQLEPPLARFLSRELDMTLVEVGTPYLHGRWLAPELALLPAGTQVVEGADVDRQLDRCRAERPDLTVCGLGLANPLEAEGLATKWSIELLFTPVHGYEQAGDLAELFARPLARRDRLEV
;
A
#
# COMPACT_ATOMS: atom_id res chain seq x y z
N MET A 1 9.51 23.66 53.61
CA MET A 1 9.77 25.11 53.47
C MET A 1 10.17 25.43 52.04
N SER A 2 10.15 26.71 51.66
CA SER A 2 10.61 27.31 50.38
C SER A 2 11.92 26.72 49.82
N ALA A 3 12.21 26.69 48.50
CA ALA A 3 11.39 26.74 47.28
C ALA A 3 12.27 26.39 46.06
N LEU A 4 11.70 25.83 44.99
CA LEU A 4 12.39 25.65 43.69
C LEU A 4 12.06 26.81 42.73
N ARG A 5 13.07 27.31 42.02
CA ARG A 5 12.93 28.47 41.12
C ARG A 5 12.47 28.05 39.73
N HIS A 6 11.49 28.76 39.17
CA HIS A 6 11.19 28.68 37.74
C HIS A 6 12.32 29.30 36.91
N HIS A 7 12.77 28.59 35.87
CA HIS A 7 13.39 29.20 34.70
C HIS A 7 12.42 29.11 33.52
N GLY A 8 11.70 30.20 33.27
CA GLY A 8 10.88 30.36 32.07
C GLY A 8 11.64 31.15 31.00
N HIS A 9 11.93 30.52 29.86
CA HIS A 9 12.40 31.24 28.68
C HIS A 9 11.20 31.77 27.88
N GLY A 10 10.77 32.99 28.22
CA GLY A 10 9.88 33.76 27.36
C GLY A 10 10.64 34.23 26.11
N LEU A 11 10.11 33.91 24.93
CA LEU A 11 10.59 34.51 23.68
C LEU A 11 9.88 35.85 23.47
N ASP A 12 10.66 36.90 23.27
CA ASP A 12 10.18 38.24 22.96
C ASP A 12 9.57 38.27 21.54
N LEU A 13 8.35 38.82 21.43
CA LEU A 13 7.60 38.95 20.19
C LEU A 13 7.37 40.44 19.89
N GLY A 14 8.43 41.09 19.42
CA GLY A 14 8.44 42.52 19.10
C GLY A 14 7.36 42.95 18.10
N GLU A 15 6.96 44.22 18.17
CA GLU A 15 5.79 44.77 17.49
C GLU A 15 5.91 44.81 15.95
N GLY A 16 5.60 43.69 15.29
CA GLY A 16 5.62 43.51 13.84
C GLY A 16 4.32 42.93 13.29
N GLY A 17 3.22 43.68 13.39
CA GLY A 17 1.87 43.20 13.06
C GLY A 17 1.71 42.65 11.62
N VAL A 18 1.40 41.36 11.51
CA VAL A 18 1.16 40.67 10.23
C VAL A 18 -0.05 41.27 9.50
N ARG A 19 0.16 41.78 8.28
CA ARG A 19 -0.94 42.17 7.38
C ARG A 19 -1.48 40.95 6.65
N PRO A 20 -2.81 40.77 6.52
CA PRO A 20 -3.37 39.69 5.71
C PRO A 20 -3.14 39.96 4.22
N LEU A 21 -2.54 39.00 3.51
CA LEU A 21 -2.62 38.94 2.05
C LEU A 21 -3.94 38.26 1.64
N ALA A 22 -4.61 38.80 0.63
CA ALA A 22 -5.81 38.18 0.07
C ALA A 22 -5.42 36.94 -0.76
N VAL A 23 -5.92 35.76 -0.35
CA VAL A 23 -5.70 34.50 -1.06
C VAL A 23 -6.77 34.33 -2.14
N ARG A 24 -6.37 34.13 -3.39
CA ARG A 24 -7.25 33.59 -4.44
C ARG A 24 -7.36 32.06 -4.27
N PRO A 25 -8.53 31.45 -4.53
CA PRO A 25 -8.69 30.00 -4.46
C PRO A 25 -7.93 29.28 -5.59
N GLY A 26 -7.63 28.01 -5.36
CA GLY A 26 -6.96 27.12 -6.33
C GLY A 26 -5.52 26.77 -5.96
N LEU A 27 -5.25 25.46 -5.86
CA LEU A 27 -3.93 24.83 -5.77
C LEU A 27 -3.05 25.19 -4.53
N LEU A 28 -3.19 24.41 -3.45
CA LEU A 28 -2.25 24.41 -2.32
C LEU A 28 -0.93 23.73 -2.71
N LEU A 29 0.14 24.52 -2.85
CA LEU A 29 1.52 24.06 -2.98
C LEU A 29 2.42 24.90 -2.06
N GLY A 30 3.36 24.26 -1.36
CA GLY A 30 4.41 24.96 -0.64
C GLY A 30 5.41 25.62 -1.60
N GLY A 31 6.01 26.74 -1.21
CA GLY A 31 7.00 27.44 -2.03
C GLY A 31 7.74 28.53 -1.28
N ARG A 32 8.91 28.93 -1.81
CA ARG A 32 9.82 29.89 -1.16
C ARG A 32 10.57 30.76 -2.17
N GLY A 33 10.57 32.07 -1.95
CA GLY A 33 11.43 33.07 -2.60
C GLY A 33 11.27 34.38 -1.80
N GLN A 34 12.30 34.96 -1.17
CA GLN A 34 13.59 35.47 -1.66
C GLN A 34 13.46 36.65 -2.63
N HIS A 35 13.79 37.85 -2.15
CA HIS A 35 14.23 38.97 -2.99
C HIS A 35 15.30 39.81 -2.26
N GLY A 36 16.23 40.37 -3.03
CA GLY A 36 17.33 41.21 -2.56
C GLY A 36 16.97 42.70 -2.43
N ARG A 37 17.98 43.52 -2.10
CA ARG A 37 17.86 44.95 -1.81
C ARG A 37 17.87 45.81 -3.08
N HIS A 38 17.10 46.91 -3.12
CA HIS A 38 17.62 48.30 -3.21
C HIS A 38 16.50 49.34 -2.90
N ARG A 39 16.84 50.64 -2.89
CA ARG A 39 16.06 51.82 -2.38
C ARG A 39 15.48 52.69 -3.53
N PRO A 40 14.73 53.82 -3.35
CA PRO A 40 14.36 54.56 -2.11
C PRO A 40 12.85 54.98 -1.94
N ALA A 41 12.60 55.70 -0.84
CA ALA A 41 11.34 56.17 -0.24
C ALA A 41 10.46 57.18 -1.01
N HIS A 42 9.19 57.33 -0.54
CA HIS A 42 8.40 58.58 -0.60
C HIS A 42 7.43 58.73 0.60
N ARG A 43 6.94 59.96 0.85
CA ARG A 43 5.89 60.37 1.82
C ARG A 43 4.50 60.34 1.14
N LEU A 44 3.30 60.32 1.75
CA LEU A 44 2.69 60.43 3.11
C LEU A 44 1.30 59.66 3.02
N SER A 45 0.32 59.52 3.93
CA SER A 45 -0.10 59.98 5.28
C SER A 45 -1.03 58.86 5.91
N GLY A 46 -1.84 58.98 6.98
CA GLY A 46 -2.12 60.10 7.91
C GLY A 46 -3.50 60.16 8.65
N ARG A 47 -4.32 59.10 8.76
CA ARG A 47 -5.64 59.13 9.48
C ARG A 47 -5.99 57.80 10.20
N ALA A 48 -6.89 57.87 11.19
CA ALA A 48 -7.33 56.75 12.05
C ALA A 48 -8.88 56.64 12.14
N VAL A 49 -9.42 55.87 13.11
CA VAL A 49 -10.86 55.66 13.47
C VAL A 49 -11.58 54.54 12.67
N PRO A 50 -12.40 53.63 13.27
CA PRO A 50 -12.36 53.03 14.63
C PRO A 50 -12.47 51.46 14.62
N ARG A 51 -12.55 50.81 15.80
CA ARG A 51 -12.93 49.38 15.94
C ARG A 51 -14.42 49.21 16.28
N PRO A 52 -15.15 48.24 15.71
CA PRO A 52 -16.46 47.78 16.20
C PRO A 52 -16.35 47.00 17.54
N ARG A 53 -17.42 46.97 18.32
CA ARG A 53 -17.56 46.12 19.52
C ARG A 53 -18.25 44.79 19.18
N ALA A 54 -17.91 43.73 19.92
CA ALA A 54 -18.57 42.42 19.78
C ALA A 54 -19.94 42.40 20.47
N GLY A 55 -20.94 41.80 19.81
CA GLY A 55 -22.25 41.46 20.38
C GLY A 55 -22.28 40.05 20.96
N ARG A 56 -23.20 39.79 21.90
CA ARG A 56 -23.46 38.44 22.43
C ARG A 56 -24.33 37.64 21.45
N PRO A 57 -24.16 36.31 21.32
CA PRO A 57 -25.09 35.46 20.57
C PRO A 57 -26.41 35.29 21.34
N ASP A 58 -27.51 35.20 20.60
CA ASP A 58 -28.87 35.09 21.13
C ASP A 58 -29.29 33.64 21.44
N ARG A 59 -30.29 33.46 22.32
CA ARG A 59 -30.66 32.20 22.96
C ARG A 59 -31.93 31.53 22.42
N ASP A 60 -32.34 31.77 21.17
CA ASP A 60 -33.59 31.18 20.64
C ASP A 60 -33.51 30.56 19.23
N ARG A 61 -32.66 29.53 19.07
CA ARG A 61 -32.73 28.56 17.94
C ARG A 61 -32.72 27.09 18.40
N ALA A 62 -33.19 26.83 19.61
CA ALA A 62 -33.19 25.50 20.24
C ALA A 62 -34.52 24.71 20.08
N ARG A 63 -35.44 25.14 19.21
CA ARG A 63 -36.75 24.50 18.97
C ARG A 63 -37.09 24.39 17.48
N GLY A 64 -36.45 23.45 16.77
CA GLY A 64 -36.74 23.19 15.34
C GLY A 64 -36.30 21.84 14.78
N LEU A 65 -35.68 20.96 15.58
CA LEU A 65 -35.02 19.73 15.12
C LEU A 65 -35.41 18.49 15.96
N ARG A 66 -36.71 18.35 16.27
CA ARG A 66 -37.26 17.19 17.01
C ARG A 66 -38.59 16.61 16.47
N VAL A 67 -38.94 16.88 15.21
CA VAL A 67 -40.04 16.17 14.50
C VAL A 67 -39.63 15.84 13.07
N LEU A 68 -38.89 14.74 12.88
CA LEU A 68 -38.76 14.04 11.59
C LEU A 68 -38.14 12.63 11.72
N CYS A 69 -38.26 12.01 12.90
CA CYS A 69 -37.76 10.65 13.16
C CYS A 69 -38.93 9.74 13.58
N GLY A 70 -39.61 9.19 12.58
CA GLY A 70 -40.76 8.31 12.75
C GLY A 70 -41.26 7.82 11.39
N GLN A 71 -41.59 6.53 11.31
CA GLN A 71 -42.17 5.85 10.13
C GLN A 71 -41.32 5.89 8.84
N ARG A 72 -40.34 4.98 8.74
CA ARG A 72 -40.05 4.28 7.48
C ARG A 72 -40.22 2.78 7.72
N ARG A 73 -41.12 2.13 6.99
CA ARG A 73 -41.24 0.66 6.98
C ARG A 73 -40.14 0.07 6.09
N PRO A 74 -39.60 -1.13 6.41
CA PRO A 74 -38.67 -1.81 5.52
C PRO A 74 -39.38 -2.21 4.22
N VAL A 75 -38.69 -2.03 3.09
CA VAL A 75 -39.12 -2.54 1.78
C VAL A 75 -38.56 -3.96 1.61
N PRO A 76 -39.37 -4.97 1.23
CA PRO A 76 -38.86 -6.31 0.96
C PRO A 76 -37.85 -6.31 -0.20
N ALA A 77 -36.77 -7.07 -0.08
CA ALA A 77 -35.83 -7.26 -1.18
C ALA A 77 -36.42 -8.20 -2.24
N GLU A 78 -36.63 -7.72 -3.46
CA GLU A 78 -37.01 -8.57 -4.58
C GLU A 78 -35.85 -9.49 -4.98
N VAL A 79 -36.09 -10.80 -4.95
CA VAL A 79 -35.11 -11.81 -5.38
C VAL A 79 -35.16 -11.94 -6.91
N PRO A 80 -34.06 -11.68 -7.64
CA PRO A 80 -34.02 -11.85 -9.09
C PRO A 80 -34.29 -13.32 -9.48
N ARG A 81 -35.41 -13.56 -10.16
CA ARG A 81 -35.76 -14.90 -10.64
C ARG A 81 -34.75 -15.34 -11.70
N ARG A 82 -34.08 -16.48 -11.48
CA ARG A 82 -33.19 -17.10 -12.49
C ARG A 82 -34.00 -17.41 -13.76
N PRO A 83 -33.54 -17.01 -14.97
CA PRO A 83 -34.15 -17.47 -16.21
C PRO A 83 -33.94 -18.99 -16.37
N ALA A 84 -34.89 -19.65 -17.03
CA ALA A 84 -34.89 -21.10 -17.20
C ALA A 84 -33.75 -21.59 -18.11
N ARG A 85 -33.21 -22.78 -17.81
CA ARG A 85 -32.29 -23.49 -18.71
C ARG A 85 -33.08 -24.12 -19.86
N ASN A 86 -32.75 -23.78 -21.10
CA ASN A 86 -33.28 -24.46 -22.30
C ASN A 86 -32.31 -25.60 -22.72
N PRO A 87 -32.75 -26.83 -23.02
CA PRO A 87 -31.87 -28.01 -22.99
C PRO A 87 -31.39 -28.52 -24.37
N THR A 88 -30.59 -27.74 -25.10
CA THR A 88 -30.05 -28.15 -26.41
C THR A 88 -28.57 -27.83 -26.63
N CYS A 89 -27.70 -28.81 -26.35
CA CYS A 89 -26.49 -29.15 -27.12
C CYS A 89 -25.74 -30.33 -26.48
N ARG A 90 -25.66 -31.48 -27.18
CA ARG A 90 -24.84 -32.66 -26.80
C ARG A 90 -23.78 -32.93 -27.87
N ALA A 91 -22.58 -32.40 -27.68
CA ALA A 91 -21.29 -32.84 -28.26
C ALA A 91 -20.21 -31.83 -27.80
N GLY A 92 -18.98 -32.21 -27.45
CA GLY A 92 -18.38 -33.54 -27.33
C GLY A 92 -16.91 -33.41 -26.89
N VAL A 93 -16.18 -34.54 -26.88
CA VAL A 93 -14.77 -34.71 -26.43
C VAL A 93 -14.58 -34.99 -24.92
N ARG A 94 -13.77 -36.01 -24.63
CA ARG A 94 -13.35 -36.44 -23.29
C ARG A 94 -11.98 -35.84 -22.96
N ALA A 95 -11.78 -35.46 -21.70
CA ALA A 95 -10.46 -35.35 -21.08
C ALA A 95 -10.47 -36.19 -19.79
N VAL A 96 -9.34 -36.82 -19.45
CA VAL A 96 -9.29 -37.83 -18.38
C VAL A 96 -9.07 -37.18 -17.03
N SER A 97 -9.89 -37.55 -16.05
CA SER A 97 -9.61 -37.33 -14.62
C SER A 97 -9.33 -38.68 -13.97
N ALA A 98 -8.24 -38.77 -13.22
CA ALA A 98 -7.82 -39.96 -12.48
C ALA A 98 -7.28 -39.55 -11.11
N ALA A 99 -8.20 -39.34 -10.16
CA ALA A 99 -7.84 -39.17 -8.76
C ALA A 99 -7.83 -40.54 -8.05
N PRO A 100 -6.78 -40.90 -7.30
CA PRO A 100 -6.80 -42.08 -6.44
C PRO A 100 -7.70 -41.84 -5.22
N ALA A 101 -8.44 -42.87 -4.81
CA ALA A 101 -9.26 -42.85 -3.59
C ALA A 101 -8.41 -43.18 -2.34
N PRO A 102 -8.81 -42.71 -1.14
CA PRO A 102 -8.00 -42.86 0.08
C PRO A 102 -8.17 -44.23 0.76
N CYS A 103 -7.11 -44.68 1.43
CA CYS A 103 -7.19 -45.62 2.55
C CYS A 103 -7.04 -44.83 3.87
N ALA A 104 -7.59 -45.34 4.98
CA ALA A 104 -7.96 -44.53 6.13
C ALA A 104 -7.30 -44.91 7.47
N GLU A 105 -7.55 -44.04 8.46
CA GLU A 105 -7.34 -44.17 9.91
C GLU A 105 -5.91 -43.91 10.47
N GLY A 106 -5.81 -42.90 11.36
CA GLY A 106 -4.51 -42.50 11.95
C GLY A 106 -4.48 -41.15 12.70
N GLY A 107 -5.49 -40.83 13.51
CA GLY A 107 -5.48 -39.64 14.40
C GLY A 107 -6.01 -38.32 13.77
N PRO A 108 -6.12 -37.24 14.57
CA PRO A 108 -6.73 -35.97 14.15
C PRO A 108 -5.74 -35.11 13.34
N ALA A 109 -5.40 -35.57 12.13
CA ALA A 109 -4.62 -34.79 11.18
C ALA A 109 -5.41 -33.55 10.73
N GLY A 110 -4.96 -32.36 11.14
CA GLY A 110 -5.51 -31.10 10.66
C GLY A 110 -5.38 -31.00 9.13
N GLY A 111 -6.42 -30.49 8.48
CA GLY A 111 -6.39 -30.25 7.03
C GLY A 111 -5.43 -29.11 6.64
N PRO A 112 -5.25 -28.86 5.33
CA PRO A 112 -4.58 -27.65 4.85
C PRO A 112 -5.27 -26.39 5.38
N ALA A 113 -4.55 -25.26 5.39
CA ALA A 113 -5.05 -23.97 5.88
C ALA A 113 -6.44 -23.62 5.29
N SER A 114 -7.42 -23.39 6.16
CA SER A 114 -8.82 -23.21 5.76
C SER A 114 -9.11 -21.75 5.43
N VAL A 115 -9.32 -21.49 4.14
CA VAL A 115 -9.69 -20.17 3.61
C VAL A 115 -11.20 -19.98 3.67
N ARG A 116 -11.66 -18.89 4.31
CA ARG A 116 -13.06 -18.42 4.29
C ARG A 116 -13.14 -16.96 3.87
N ALA A 117 -14.21 -16.55 3.17
CA ALA A 117 -14.45 -15.15 2.83
C ALA A 117 -15.43 -14.49 3.81
N GLU A 118 -15.14 -13.27 4.25
CA GLU A 118 -15.99 -12.48 5.14
C GLU A 118 -16.30 -11.10 4.52
N ARG A 119 -17.55 -10.64 4.69
CA ARG A 119 -18.05 -9.40 4.09
C ARG A 119 -18.94 -8.64 5.06
N GLY A 120 -18.47 -7.49 5.51
CA GLY A 120 -19.20 -6.51 6.30
C GLY A 120 -18.44 -5.19 6.37
N GLN A 121 -18.36 -4.59 7.55
CA GLN A 121 -17.64 -3.32 7.74
C GLN A 121 -16.11 -3.54 7.66
N ARG A 122 -15.38 -2.60 7.05
CA ARG A 122 -13.92 -2.67 6.84
C ARG A 122 -13.22 -1.46 7.48
N ALA A 123 -12.02 -1.68 8.03
CA ALA A 123 -11.20 -0.65 8.66
C ALA A 123 -9.80 -0.60 8.01
N VAL A 124 -9.75 -0.23 6.72
CA VAL A 124 -8.58 -0.31 5.84
C VAL A 124 -8.37 0.99 5.05
N PHE A 125 -7.16 1.22 4.55
CA PHE A 125 -6.88 2.32 3.61
C PHE A 125 -7.31 1.98 2.17
N CYS A 126 -7.43 3.01 1.32
CA CYS A 126 -7.53 2.84 -0.14
C CYS A 126 -6.18 3.00 -0.84
N GLY A 127 -6.11 2.56 -2.10
CA GLY A 127 -4.90 2.58 -2.93
C GLY A 127 -4.24 3.96 -3.13
N LEU A 128 -4.94 5.07 -2.88
CA LEU A 128 -4.33 6.41 -2.84
C LEU A 128 -3.12 6.51 -1.89
N THR A 129 -3.09 5.69 -0.84
CA THR A 129 -1.96 5.65 0.11
C THR A 129 -0.67 5.11 -0.50
N GLY A 130 -0.73 4.32 -1.58
CA GLY A 130 0.44 3.87 -2.35
C GLY A 130 1.33 5.00 -2.85
N VAL A 131 0.74 6.18 -3.13
CA VAL A 131 1.46 7.39 -3.50
C VAL A 131 2.53 7.76 -2.46
N VAL A 132 2.31 7.50 -1.17
CA VAL A 132 3.21 7.90 -0.07
C VAL A 132 4.58 7.24 -0.15
N TRP A 133 4.69 6.00 -0.67
CA TRP A 133 5.99 5.36 -0.91
C TRP A 133 6.42 5.39 -2.39
N LEU A 134 5.49 5.28 -3.34
CA LEU A 134 5.82 5.26 -4.77
C LEU A 134 6.51 6.55 -5.25
N HIS A 135 6.09 7.72 -4.77
CA HIS A 135 6.75 8.99 -5.13
C HIS A 135 8.18 9.11 -4.59
N ARG A 136 8.56 8.29 -3.59
CA ARG A 136 9.95 8.17 -3.11
C ARG A 136 10.75 7.17 -3.95
N LYS A 137 10.11 6.08 -4.39
CA LYS A 137 10.78 5.04 -5.17
C LYS A 137 11.07 5.48 -6.61
N ILE A 138 10.09 6.06 -7.28
CA ILE A 138 10.24 6.58 -8.65
C ILE A 138 10.58 8.07 -8.56
N GLN A 139 11.87 8.39 -8.71
CA GLN A 139 12.46 9.66 -8.28
C GLN A 139 12.07 10.85 -9.17
N ASP A 140 11.71 10.58 -10.44
CA ASP A 140 11.33 11.52 -11.50
C ASP A 140 9.81 11.46 -11.83
N ALA A 141 9.02 10.74 -11.01
CA ALA A 141 7.58 10.64 -11.16
C ALA A 141 6.80 11.58 -10.24
N PHE A 142 5.66 12.09 -10.73
CA PHE A 142 4.70 12.90 -9.97
C PHE A 142 3.32 12.24 -9.97
N PHE A 143 2.64 12.27 -8.82
CA PHE A 143 1.33 11.63 -8.64
C PHE A 143 0.24 12.70 -8.43
N LEU A 144 -0.57 12.94 -9.47
CA LEU A 144 -1.69 13.86 -9.44
C LEU A 144 -2.99 13.08 -9.23
N VAL A 145 -3.49 13.09 -7.99
CA VAL A 145 -4.79 12.51 -7.66
C VAL A 145 -5.91 13.41 -8.19
N VAL A 146 -6.87 12.84 -8.92
CA VAL A 146 -8.09 13.56 -9.31
C VAL A 146 -9.22 13.11 -8.40
N GLY A 147 -9.74 14.00 -7.56
CA GLY A 147 -10.63 13.61 -6.47
C GLY A 147 -11.13 14.75 -5.61
N SER A 148 -11.58 14.45 -4.39
CA SER A 148 -12.15 15.45 -3.47
C SER A 148 -11.16 15.91 -2.39
N ARG A 149 -11.58 16.87 -1.56
CA ARG A 149 -10.84 17.28 -0.36
C ARG A 149 -10.57 16.12 0.61
N THR A 150 -11.42 15.08 0.61
CA THR A 150 -11.19 13.86 1.41
C THR A 150 -9.94 13.10 0.94
N CYS A 151 -9.70 13.05 -0.37
CA CYS A 151 -8.51 12.42 -0.95
C CYS A 151 -7.23 13.19 -0.56
N ALA A 152 -7.27 14.52 -0.64
CA ALA A 152 -6.17 15.39 -0.21
C ALA A 152 -5.89 15.24 1.29
N HIS A 153 -6.94 15.27 2.13
CA HIS A 153 -6.81 15.11 3.58
C HIS A 153 -6.24 13.73 3.96
N LEU A 154 -6.65 12.65 3.26
CA LEU A 154 -6.10 11.31 3.48
C LEU A 154 -4.59 11.28 3.23
N ILE A 155 -4.12 11.76 2.08
CA ILE A 155 -2.68 11.71 1.74
C ILE A 155 -1.88 12.64 2.64
N GLN A 156 -2.40 13.84 2.96
CA GLN A 156 -1.80 14.73 3.96
C GLN A 156 -1.64 14.04 5.33
N SER A 157 -2.67 13.31 5.79
CA SER A 157 -2.63 12.59 7.07
C SER A 157 -1.65 11.41 7.04
N ALA A 158 -1.64 10.64 5.95
CA ALA A 158 -0.83 9.43 5.80
C ALA A 158 0.66 9.74 5.56
N ALA A 159 0.98 10.84 4.86
CA ALA A 159 2.36 11.27 4.64
C ALA A 159 3.01 11.85 5.91
N GLY A 160 2.22 12.32 6.88
CA GLY A 160 2.70 12.90 8.13
C GLY A 160 3.74 14.00 7.87
N VAL A 161 4.94 13.86 8.45
CA VAL A 161 6.03 14.82 8.28
C VAL A 161 6.50 14.99 6.83
N MET A 162 6.29 14.01 5.94
CA MET A 162 6.74 14.06 4.55
C MET A 162 5.96 15.08 3.71
N ILE A 163 4.79 15.56 4.17
CA ILE A 163 4.04 16.62 3.46
C ILE A 163 4.82 17.94 3.37
N PHE A 164 5.76 18.17 4.30
CA PHE A 164 6.59 19.38 4.34
C PHE A 164 7.89 19.27 3.55
N ALA A 165 8.19 18.10 2.95
CA ALA A 165 9.42 17.81 2.21
C ALA A 165 9.26 17.99 0.69
N GLU A 166 8.46 18.97 0.26
CA GLU A 166 8.11 19.27 -1.15
C GLU A 166 7.78 18.03 -2.01
N PRO A 167 6.85 17.17 -1.54
CA PRO A 167 6.61 15.85 -2.13
C PRO A 167 6.13 15.92 -3.59
N ARG A 168 6.49 14.90 -4.37
CA ARG A 168 6.09 14.74 -5.78
C ARG A 168 4.65 14.19 -5.93
N PHE A 169 3.70 14.79 -5.21
CA PHE A 169 2.28 14.49 -5.38
C PHE A 169 1.41 15.73 -5.10
N ALA A 170 0.20 15.73 -5.68
CA ALA A 170 -0.84 16.71 -5.41
C ALA A 170 -2.23 16.10 -5.59
N THR A 171 -3.27 16.85 -5.21
CA THR A 171 -4.66 16.52 -5.54
C THR A 171 -5.28 17.66 -6.34
N ALA A 172 -5.71 17.35 -7.56
CA ALA A 172 -6.71 18.15 -8.26
C ALA A 172 -8.05 17.94 -7.54
N ILE A 173 -8.39 18.90 -6.67
CA ILE A 173 -9.64 18.88 -5.90
C ILE A 173 -10.77 19.35 -6.82
N MET A 174 -11.69 18.46 -7.12
CA MET A 174 -12.87 18.72 -7.93
C MET A 174 -13.80 19.73 -7.25
N GLU A 175 -14.28 20.69 -8.01
CA GLU A 175 -15.21 21.76 -7.62
C GLU A 175 -16.64 21.45 -8.10
N GLU A 176 -17.63 22.23 -7.64
CA GLU A 176 -19.05 22.01 -8.00
C GLU A 176 -19.32 22.14 -9.51
N ARG A 177 -18.50 22.92 -10.24
CA ARG A 177 -18.56 23.04 -11.71
C ARG A 177 -18.16 21.75 -12.44
N ASP A 178 -17.16 21.04 -11.93
CA ASP A 178 -16.63 19.82 -12.58
C ASP A 178 -17.66 18.68 -12.55
N LEU A 179 -18.54 18.70 -11.55
CA LEU A 179 -19.66 17.78 -11.40
C LEU A 179 -20.85 18.09 -12.33
N ALA A 180 -20.89 19.30 -12.93
CA ALA A 180 -21.98 19.75 -13.79
C ALA A 180 -21.72 19.51 -15.29
N GLY A 181 -20.48 19.26 -15.72
CA GLY A 181 -20.14 19.05 -17.13
C GLY A 181 -18.80 18.36 -17.38
N LEU A 182 -18.83 17.15 -17.95
CA LEU A 182 -17.63 16.34 -18.22
C LEU A 182 -16.65 16.95 -19.24
N ALA A 183 -17.10 17.88 -20.09
CA ALA A 183 -16.26 18.54 -21.09
C ALA A 183 -15.31 19.56 -20.46
N ASP A 184 -15.84 20.47 -19.62
CA ASP A 184 -15.08 21.50 -18.89
C ASP A 184 -13.98 20.85 -18.03
N MET A 185 -14.35 19.81 -17.28
CA MET A 185 -13.42 19.03 -16.44
C MET A 185 -12.25 18.40 -17.23
N HIS A 186 -12.43 18.05 -18.51
CA HIS A 186 -11.34 17.54 -19.33
C HIS A 186 -10.32 18.62 -19.72
N ASP A 187 -10.76 19.87 -19.91
CA ASP A 187 -9.89 20.99 -20.23
C ASP A 187 -9.26 21.59 -18.96
N GLU A 188 -10.01 21.63 -17.86
CA GLU A 188 -9.51 21.95 -16.51
C GLU A 188 -8.41 20.99 -16.06
N LEU A 189 -8.54 19.69 -16.35
CA LEU A 189 -7.49 18.70 -16.06
C LEU A 189 -6.20 18.97 -16.85
N ASP A 190 -6.31 19.25 -18.16
CA ASP A 190 -5.15 19.62 -18.99
C ASP A 190 -4.52 20.94 -18.51
N ARG A 191 -5.33 21.90 -18.04
CA ARG A 191 -4.90 23.17 -17.44
C ARG A 191 -4.13 22.96 -16.13
N VAL A 192 -4.63 22.08 -15.25
CA VAL A 192 -3.97 21.75 -13.97
C VAL A 192 -2.67 20.96 -14.20
N VAL A 193 -2.66 20.00 -15.13
CA VAL A 193 -1.43 19.28 -15.52
C VAL A 193 -0.38 20.25 -16.08
N GLY A 194 -0.78 21.19 -16.93
CA GLY A 194 0.10 22.26 -17.41
C GLY A 194 0.75 23.06 -16.27
N GLN A 195 -0.04 23.49 -15.28
CA GLN A 195 0.45 24.24 -14.11
C GLN A 195 1.34 23.41 -13.17
N VAL A 196 1.17 22.09 -13.11
CA VAL A 196 2.09 21.20 -12.38
C VAL A 196 3.44 21.15 -13.08
N LEU A 197 3.45 20.92 -14.40
CA LEU A 197 4.69 20.78 -15.18
C LEU A 197 5.46 22.10 -15.33
N GLU A 198 4.77 23.23 -15.48
CA GLU A 198 5.36 24.58 -15.47
C GLU A 198 6.14 24.84 -14.16
N ARG A 199 5.61 24.40 -13.01
CA ARG A 199 6.23 24.55 -11.69
C ARG A 199 7.28 23.49 -11.39
N ARG A 200 7.25 22.34 -12.08
CA ARG A 200 8.09 21.16 -11.83
C ARG A 200 8.60 20.56 -13.15
N PRO A 201 9.49 21.26 -13.87
CA PRO A 201 10.12 20.77 -15.11
C PRO A 201 11.10 19.61 -14.89
N ASP A 202 11.31 19.18 -13.65
CA ASP A 202 12.04 17.97 -13.24
C ASP A 202 11.24 16.67 -13.48
N ILE A 203 9.93 16.75 -13.65
CA ILE A 203 9.04 15.59 -13.86
C ILE A 203 9.33 14.95 -15.23
N ARG A 204 9.45 13.62 -15.27
CA ARG A 204 9.51 12.81 -16.52
C ARG A 204 8.37 11.82 -16.66
N MET A 205 7.68 11.52 -15.55
CA MET A 205 6.50 10.67 -15.52
C MET A 205 5.41 11.29 -14.66
N LEU A 206 4.18 11.35 -15.14
CA LEU A 206 3.03 11.85 -14.37
C LEU A 206 1.94 10.79 -14.31
N PHE A 207 1.51 10.44 -13.10
CA PHE A 207 0.39 9.54 -12.87
C PHE A 207 -0.87 10.33 -12.55
N LEU A 208 -1.91 10.17 -13.36
CA LEU A 208 -3.28 10.54 -13.02
C LEU A 208 -3.86 9.42 -12.15
N VAL A 209 -4.05 9.71 -10.86
CA VAL A 209 -4.52 8.72 -9.88
C VAL A 209 -6.02 8.88 -9.65
N GLY A 210 -6.79 7.88 -10.07
CA GLY A 210 -8.23 7.80 -9.87
C GLY A 210 -8.62 7.62 -8.41
N SER A 211 -9.78 8.14 -8.03
CA SER A 211 -10.33 8.11 -6.68
C SER A 211 -11.86 7.94 -6.73
N CYS A 212 -12.50 7.62 -5.60
CA CYS A 212 -13.94 7.29 -5.61
C CYS A 212 -14.81 8.36 -6.30
N PRO A 213 -14.57 9.68 -6.14
CA PRO A 213 -15.22 10.72 -6.95
C PRO A 213 -15.06 10.56 -8.47
N SER A 214 -13.84 10.41 -9.01
CA SER A 214 -13.60 10.28 -10.47
C SER A 214 -14.24 9.03 -11.04
N GLU A 215 -14.13 7.92 -10.30
CA GLU A 215 -14.69 6.62 -10.72
C GLU A 215 -16.21 6.57 -10.63
N VAL A 216 -16.83 7.35 -9.74
CA VAL A 216 -18.30 7.47 -9.68
C VAL A 216 -18.84 8.29 -10.84
N ILE A 217 -18.23 9.42 -11.18
CA ILE A 217 -18.68 10.26 -12.31
C ILE A 217 -18.22 9.76 -13.70
N LYS A 218 -17.43 8.68 -13.74
CA LYS A 218 -16.88 8.07 -14.96
C LYS A 218 -15.99 9.00 -15.77
N LEU A 219 -15.12 9.73 -15.08
CA LEU A 219 -14.02 10.47 -15.72
C LEU A 219 -13.00 9.48 -16.31
N ASP A 220 -12.88 9.45 -17.65
CA ASP A 220 -11.94 8.60 -18.35
C ASP A 220 -10.49 9.13 -18.24
N LEU A 221 -9.86 8.86 -17.09
CA LEU A 221 -8.46 9.20 -16.82
C LEU A 221 -7.48 8.46 -17.74
N ALA A 222 -7.85 7.27 -18.26
CA ALA A 222 -6.99 6.52 -19.17
C ALA A 222 -6.88 7.23 -20.53
N LYS A 223 -8.00 7.71 -21.07
CA LYS A 223 -8.04 8.54 -22.29
C LYS A 223 -7.41 9.91 -22.07
N ALA A 224 -7.59 10.52 -20.90
CA ALA A 224 -6.91 11.76 -20.54
C ALA A 224 -5.38 11.58 -20.51
N ALA A 225 -4.87 10.52 -19.88
CA ALA A 225 -3.45 10.18 -19.86
C ALA A 225 -2.89 9.89 -21.26
N ALA A 226 -3.66 9.20 -22.12
CA ALA A 226 -3.27 8.97 -23.52
C ALA A 226 -3.15 10.27 -24.31
N ARG A 227 -4.16 11.17 -24.21
CA ARG A 227 -4.14 12.51 -24.83
C ARG A 227 -2.94 13.34 -24.35
N LEU A 228 -2.72 13.38 -23.04
CA LEU A 228 -1.63 14.14 -22.45
C LEU A 228 -0.25 13.57 -22.81
N SER A 229 -0.07 12.25 -22.84
CA SER A 229 1.16 11.61 -23.34
C SER A 229 1.47 11.99 -24.78
N GLN A 230 0.47 11.98 -25.67
CA GLN A 230 0.67 12.36 -27.08
C GLN A 230 1.10 13.83 -27.24
N LYS A 231 0.70 14.72 -26.32
CA LYS A 231 1.03 16.14 -26.32
C LYS A 231 2.36 16.48 -25.63
N LEU A 232 2.79 15.66 -24.66
CA LEU A 232 3.91 15.95 -23.76
C LEU A 232 5.14 15.05 -23.96
N MET A 233 5.04 13.99 -24.75
CA MET A 233 6.22 13.24 -25.19
C MET A 233 7.07 14.05 -26.19
N PRO A 234 8.41 13.88 -26.17
CA PRO A 234 9.17 12.88 -25.43
C PRO A 234 9.43 13.22 -23.94
N ASP A 235 9.21 14.47 -23.53
CA ASP A 235 9.70 14.99 -22.25
C ASP A 235 8.96 14.43 -21.01
N VAL A 236 7.63 14.24 -21.11
CA VAL A 236 6.82 13.70 -20.00
C VAL A 236 5.88 12.61 -20.50
N ARG A 237 5.97 11.43 -19.89
CA ARG A 237 5.00 10.34 -20.07
C ARG A 237 3.87 10.45 -19.05
N VAL A 238 2.62 10.45 -19.50
CA VAL A 238 1.43 10.49 -18.62
C VAL A 238 0.72 9.14 -18.62
N LEU A 239 0.55 8.56 -17.43
CA LEU A 239 -0.14 7.28 -17.19
C LEU A 239 -1.34 7.48 -16.26
N ALA A 240 -2.25 6.51 -16.22
CA ALA A 240 -3.37 6.51 -15.28
C ALA A 240 -3.54 5.14 -14.60
N TYR A 241 -3.97 5.19 -13.33
CA TYR A 241 -4.41 4.03 -12.56
C TYR A 241 -5.40 4.47 -11.48
N SER A 242 -6.26 3.57 -11.00
CA SER A 242 -7.16 3.85 -9.87
C SER A 242 -6.48 3.54 -8.53
N GLY A 243 -6.56 4.46 -7.58
CA GLY A 243 -6.34 4.22 -6.16
C GLY A 243 -7.64 4.31 -5.36
N SER A 244 -8.80 4.14 -6.01
CA SER A 244 -10.11 4.33 -5.39
C SER A 244 -10.36 3.30 -4.28
N GLY A 245 -11.01 3.72 -3.19
CA GLY A 245 -11.43 2.84 -2.10
C GLY A 245 -12.65 1.97 -2.41
N ILE A 246 -13.15 2.02 -3.65
CA ILE A 246 -14.20 1.11 -4.15
C ILE A 246 -13.62 -0.03 -5.01
N GLU A 247 -12.35 0.06 -5.40
CA GLU A 247 -11.63 -0.95 -6.21
C GLU A 247 -10.34 -1.45 -5.56
N THR A 248 -9.69 -0.66 -4.69
CA THR A 248 -8.34 -0.93 -4.18
C THR A 248 -8.22 -0.69 -2.67
N THR A 249 -7.57 -1.63 -2.00
CA THR A 249 -7.23 -1.63 -0.58
C THR A 249 -5.73 -1.38 -0.43
N PHE A 250 -5.36 -0.32 0.30
CA PHE A 250 -3.99 0.04 0.71
C PHE A 250 -2.89 -0.22 -0.34
N THR A 251 -2.29 -1.41 -0.32
CA THR A 251 -1.18 -1.87 -1.18
C THR A 251 -1.59 -2.20 -2.61
N GLU A 252 -2.87 -2.50 -2.88
CA GLU A 252 -3.42 -2.69 -4.23
C GLU A 252 -3.28 -1.41 -5.10
N GLY A 253 -3.05 -0.24 -4.48
CA GLY A 253 -2.68 0.99 -5.17
C GLY A 253 -1.29 0.99 -5.79
N GLU A 254 -0.35 0.18 -5.28
CA GLU A 254 0.90 -0.12 -5.97
C GLU A 254 0.64 -1.06 -7.15
N ASP A 255 -0.12 -2.12 -6.94
CA ASP A 255 -0.42 -3.10 -8.00
C ASP A 255 -1.09 -2.45 -9.23
N ALA A 256 -2.06 -1.55 -9.01
CA ALA A 256 -2.67 -0.77 -10.06
C ALA A 256 -1.67 0.15 -10.81
N CYS A 257 -0.70 0.73 -10.09
CA CYS A 257 0.36 1.58 -10.64
C CYS A 257 1.39 0.77 -11.46
N LEU A 258 1.88 -0.35 -10.92
CA LEU A 258 2.86 -1.19 -11.61
C LEU A 258 2.22 -1.90 -12.82
N ALA A 259 0.96 -2.30 -12.74
CA ALA A 259 0.21 -2.77 -13.91
C ALA A 259 0.10 -1.70 -15.01
N ALA A 260 -0.01 -0.41 -14.67
CA ALA A 260 0.04 0.68 -15.64
C ALA A 260 1.44 0.88 -16.26
N LEU A 261 2.50 0.75 -15.45
CA LEU A 261 3.88 0.73 -15.94
C LEU A 261 4.14 -0.43 -16.92
N VAL A 262 3.69 -1.65 -16.60
CA VAL A 262 3.85 -2.84 -17.46
C VAL A 262 3.15 -2.69 -18.80
N ARG A 263 1.96 -2.08 -18.83
CA ARG A 263 1.25 -1.75 -20.08
C ARG A 263 2.00 -0.71 -20.92
N ALA A 264 2.79 0.17 -20.30
CA ALA A 264 3.60 1.19 -20.96
C ALA A 264 5.07 0.80 -21.17
N ALA A 265 5.49 -0.40 -20.74
CA ALA A 265 6.87 -0.85 -20.83
C ALA A 265 7.27 -1.18 -22.27
N PRO A 266 8.50 -0.85 -22.71
CA PRO A 266 8.97 -1.19 -24.06
C PRO A 266 8.93 -2.70 -24.31
N ALA A 267 8.84 -3.10 -25.58
CA ALA A 267 8.93 -4.51 -25.95
C ALA A 267 10.40 -4.98 -25.96
N GLU A 268 10.62 -6.25 -25.60
CA GLU A 268 11.90 -6.91 -25.87
C GLU A 268 12.25 -6.85 -27.37
N ALA A 269 13.52 -6.56 -27.68
CA ALA A 269 14.03 -6.64 -29.04
C ALA A 269 14.11 -8.11 -29.52
N ALA A 270 14.07 -8.31 -30.84
CA ALA A 270 14.30 -9.64 -31.42
C ALA A 270 15.67 -10.18 -30.99
N GLY A 271 15.71 -11.40 -30.46
CA GLY A 271 16.93 -12.02 -29.93
C GLY A 271 17.37 -11.56 -28.54
N ALA A 272 16.52 -10.84 -27.78
CA ALA A 272 16.85 -10.39 -26.43
C ALA A 272 17.38 -11.52 -25.50
N PRO A 273 18.38 -11.22 -24.65
CA PRO A 273 18.84 -12.17 -23.64
C PRO A 273 17.72 -12.48 -22.65
N ARG A 274 17.84 -13.63 -21.97
CA ARG A 274 16.92 -13.96 -20.88
C ARG A 274 17.19 -13.03 -19.71
N GLN A 275 16.13 -12.48 -19.10
CA GLN A 275 16.23 -11.53 -17.98
C GLN A 275 15.28 -11.89 -16.84
N LEU A 276 15.62 -11.45 -15.63
CA LEU A 276 14.77 -11.55 -14.44
C LEU A 276 14.22 -10.16 -14.07
N VAL A 277 12.91 -10.02 -13.98
CA VAL A 277 12.23 -8.85 -13.42
C VAL A 277 11.71 -9.16 -12.02
N VAL A 278 12.20 -8.46 -11.02
CA VAL A 278 11.65 -8.46 -9.66
C VAL A 278 10.58 -7.39 -9.59
N ALA A 279 9.33 -7.78 -9.37
CA ALA A 279 8.20 -6.88 -9.26
C ALA A 279 7.84 -6.61 -7.79
N GLY A 280 7.58 -5.33 -7.48
CA GLY A 280 7.29 -4.80 -6.16
C GLY A 280 8.27 -3.71 -5.75
N ALA A 281 7.77 -2.61 -5.19
CA ALA A 281 8.61 -1.57 -4.65
C ALA A 281 9.33 -2.09 -3.39
N LEU A 282 10.66 -2.03 -3.43
CA LEU A 282 11.55 -2.38 -2.34
C LEU A 282 12.37 -1.15 -1.91
N PRO A 283 12.70 -0.98 -0.62
CA PRO A 283 13.70 -0.01 -0.19
C PRO A 283 15.03 -0.25 -0.91
N ASP A 284 15.71 0.81 -1.33
CA ASP A 284 16.91 0.72 -2.19
C ASP A 284 18.00 -0.20 -1.62
N VAL A 285 18.19 -0.26 -0.29
CA VAL A 285 19.13 -1.19 0.36
C VAL A 285 18.78 -2.67 0.14
N VAL A 286 17.49 -3.01 0.11
CA VAL A 286 16.96 -4.37 -0.14
C VAL A 286 17.09 -4.71 -1.62
N GLU A 287 16.80 -3.75 -2.50
CA GLU A 287 17.03 -3.87 -3.93
C GLU A 287 18.52 -4.14 -4.24
N ASP A 288 19.42 -3.37 -3.64
CA ASP A 288 20.88 -3.54 -3.78
C ASP A 288 21.36 -4.91 -3.25
N GLN A 289 20.74 -5.43 -2.18
CA GLN A 289 21.05 -6.76 -1.64
C GLN A 289 20.55 -7.87 -2.57
N PHE A 290 19.34 -7.78 -3.11
CA PHE A 290 18.82 -8.75 -4.08
C PHE A 290 19.57 -8.67 -5.42
N ALA A 291 19.96 -7.48 -5.88
CA ALA A 291 20.78 -7.32 -7.08
C ALA A 291 22.11 -8.09 -6.97
N ARG A 292 22.84 -7.91 -5.87
CA ARG A 292 24.08 -8.65 -5.58
C ARG A 292 23.83 -10.16 -5.45
N LEU A 293 22.76 -10.58 -4.76
CA LEU A 293 22.41 -11.99 -4.64
C LEU A 293 22.14 -12.66 -6.00
N PHE A 294 21.46 -11.96 -6.93
CA PHE A 294 21.24 -12.47 -8.28
C PHE A 294 22.51 -12.46 -9.12
N GLU A 295 23.37 -11.45 -8.99
CA GLU A 295 24.69 -11.40 -9.64
C GLU A 295 25.61 -12.54 -9.15
N GLU A 296 25.70 -12.78 -7.85
CA GLU A 296 26.44 -13.90 -7.24
C GLU A 296 25.91 -15.27 -7.70
N LEU A 297 24.60 -15.40 -7.93
CA LEU A 297 23.98 -16.61 -8.49
C LEU A 297 24.15 -16.75 -10.02
N GLY A 298 24.76 -15.78 -10.72
CA GLY A 298 24.87 -15.76 -12.19
C GLY A 298 23.57 -15.39 -12.92
N ILE A 299 22.56 -14.90 -12.20
CA ILE A 299 21.24 -14.50 -12.72
C ILE A 299 21.27 -13.02 -13.12
N ALA A 300 22.13 -12.70 -14.10
CA ALA A 300 22.28 -11.35 -14.65
C ALA A 300 21.80 -11.29 -16.12
N PRO A 301 21.10 -10.22 -16.55
CA PRO A 301 20.66 -9.07 -15.75
C PRO A 301 19.39 -9.34 -14.93
N ALA A 302 19.45 -8.99 -13.64
CA ALA A 302 18.26 -8.68 -12.85
C ALA A 302 17.81 -7.23 -13.12
N ARG A 303 16.49 -7.00 -13.07
CA ARG A 303 15.83 -5.69 -13.22
C ARG A 303 14.71 -5.58 -12.19
N PHE A 304 14.35 -4.36 -11.80
CA PHE A 304 13.33 -4.10 -10.80
C PHE A 304 12.18 -3.28 -11.38
N LEU A 305 10.97 -3.59 -10.93
CA LEU A 305 9.71 -2.95 -11.32
C LEU A 305 8.98 -2.56 -10.03
N PRO A 306 8.88 -1.26 -9.68
CA PRO A 306 9.32 -0.11 -10.44
C PRO A 306 10.84 0.12 -10.35
N ALA A 307 11.43 0.62 -11.44
CA ALA A 307 12.80 1.14 -11.41
C ALA A 307 12.88 2.48 -10.66
N ARG A 308 14.09 2.91 -10.27
CA ARG A 308 14.29 4.16 -9.51
C ARG A 308 14.03 5.41 -10.35
N ARG A 309 14.15 5.32 -11.67
CA ARG A 309 13.78 6.36 -12.65
C ARG A 309 12.86 5.81 -13.72
N SER A 310 11.96 6.65 -14.24
CA SER A 310 10.98 6.29 -15.26
C SER A 310 11.61 5.86 -16.60
N SER A 311 12.81 6.35 -16.89
CA SER A 311 13.63 5.99 -18.06
C SER A 311 14.29 4.61 -17.97
N GLU A 312 14.30 3.98 -16.79
CA GLU A 312 14.94 2.68 -16.51
C GLU A 312 13.93 1.52 -16.50
N LEU A 313 12.67 1.78 -16.87
CA LEU A 313 11.60 0.79 -16.99
C LEU A 313 12.02 -0.34 -17.95
N PRO A 314 12.12 -1.60 -17.49
CA PRO A 314 12.66 -2.70 -18.30
C PRO A 314 11.78 -2.98 -19.53
N ALA A 315 12.43 -3.42 -20.61
CA ALA A 315 11.73 -4.00 -21.75
C ALA A 315 11.13 -5.36 -21.37
N LEU A 316 9.91 -5.66 -21.80
CA LEU A 316 9.14 -6.84 -21.41
C LEU A 316 8.72 -7.67 -22.62
N GLY A 317 8.76 -9.00 -22.46
CA GLY A 317 8.43 -9.95 -23.52
C GLY A 317 8.67 -11.43 -23.14
N PRO A 318 8.61 -12.35 -24.11
CA PRO A 318 8.74 -13.80 -23.90
C PRO A 318 10.08 -14.31 -23.31
N ARG A 319 11.12 -13.48 -23.25
CA ARG A 319 12.42 -13.81 -22.63
C ARG A 319 12.50 -13.36 -21.17
N THR A 320 11.51 -12.58 -20.71
CA THR A 320 11.37 -12.14 -19.31
C THR A 320 10.81 -13.27 -18.45
N ARG A 321 11.56 -13.64 -17.40
CA ARG A 321 10.99 -14.25 -16.20
C ARG A 321 10.73 -13.18 -15.16
N TYR A 322 9.68 -13.35 -14.35
CA TYR A 322 9.45 -12.45 -13.23
C TYR A 322 9.25 -13.17 -11.89
N LEU A 323 9.69 -12.52 -10.82
CA LEU A 323 9.40 -12.89 -9.44
C LEU A 323 8.62 -11.75 -8.79
N LEU A 324 7.63 -12.08 -7.97
CA LEU A 324 6.95 -11.12 -7.11
C LEU A 324 7.71 -11.03 -5.78
N ALA A 325 8.17 -9.84 -5.41
CA ALA A 325 8.73 -9.57 -4.08
C ALA A 325 7.64 -9.16 -3.06
N GLN A 326 6.46 -8.78 -3.56
CA GLN A 326 5.30 -8.37 -2.76
C GLN A 326 4.05 -9.19 -3.14
N PRO A 327 3.20 -9.60 -2.17
CA PRO A 327 2.07 -10.51 -2.39
C PRO A 327 0.83 -9.87 -3.05
N PHE A 328 0.72 -8.54 -3.01
CA PHE A 328 -0.42 -7.77 -3.50
C PHE A 328 -0.42 -7.55 -5.03
N LEU A 329 0.55 -8.10 -5.77
CA LEU A 329 0.83 -7.76 -7.18
C LEU A 329 0.00 -8.56 -8.21
N GLY A 330 -1.31 -8.71 -7.99
CA GLY A 330 -2.19 -9.51 -8.83
C GLY A 330 -2.36 -8.98 -10.26
N ALA A 331 -2.76 -7.72 -10.42
CA ALA A 331 -2.96 -7.05 -11.71
C ALA A 331 -1.63 -6.81 -12.44
N THR A 332 -0.54 -6.61 -11.71
CA THR A 332 0.83 -6.49 -12.25
C THR A 332 1.28 -7.80 -12.86
N ALA A 333 1.09 -8.92 -12.15
CA ALA A 333 1.37 -10.26 -12.67
C ALA A 333 0.50 -10.60 -13.89
N ALA A 334 -0.80 -10.27 -13.86
CA ALA A 334 -1.69 -10.43 -15.01
C ALA A 334 -1.25 -9.57 -16.21
N ALA A 335 -0.78 -8.34 -15.98
CA ALA A 335 -0.22 -7.49 -17.03
C ALA A 335 1.12 -8.04 -17.57
N LEU A 336 1.96 -8.63 -16.72
CA LEU A 336 3.23 -9.25 -17.12
C LEU A 336 3.00 -10.48 -18.00
N ASP A 337 2.10 -11.37 -17.58
CA ASP A 337 1.66 -12.52 -18.38
C ASP A 337 1.06 -12.06 -19.73
N ALA A 338 0.26 -10.99 -19.75
CA ALA A 338 -0.28 -10.39 -20.97
C ALA A 338 0.77 -9.74 -21.90
N ARG A 339 1.98 -9.42 -21.39
CA ARG A 339 3.14 -9.03 -22.20
C ARG A 339 3.96 -10.24 -22.68
N GLY A 340 3.55 -11.46 -22.35
CA GLY A 340 4.24 -12.72 -22.68
C GLY A 340 5.31 -13.13 -21.67
N CYS A 341 5.49 -12.38 -20.58
CA CYS A 341 6.45 -12.73 -19.53
C CYS A 341 6.00 -14.01 -18.81
N SER A 342 6.92 -14.79 -18.27
CA SER A 342 6.58 -16.02 -17.53
C SER A 342 6.96 -15.91 -16.05
N GLY A 343 5.96 -15.81 -15.17
CA GLY A 343 6.17 -15.73 -13.73
C GLY A 343 6.76 -17.01 -13.12
N VAL A 344 7.50 -16.83 -12.03
CA VAL A 344 8.07 -17.89 -11.19
C VAL A 344 7.27 -17.91 -9.88
N ALA A 345 6.74 -19.08 -9.51
CA ALA A 345 5.99 -19.25 -8.27
C ALA A 345 6.95 -19.54 -7.10
N ALA A 346 6.81 -18.79 -6.02
CA ALA A 346 7.66 -18.88 -4.83
C ALA A 346 6.92 -18.33 -3.60
N PRO A 347 7.28 -18.71 -2.36
CA PRO A 347 6.95 -17.92 -1.17
C PRO A 347 7.72 -16.59 -1.21
N PHE A 348 7.24 -15.59 -0.48
CA PHE A 348 7.81 -14.24 -0.47
C PHE A 348 9.06 -14.15 0.42
N PRO A 349 10.01 -13.26 0.10
CA PRO A 349 11.33 -13.22 0.74
C PRO A 349 11.32 -12.56 2.13
N PHE A 350 10.42 -13.01 3.01
CA PHE A 350 10.39 -12.68 4.45
C PHE A 350 11.06 -13.82 5.24
N GLY A 351 11.95 -13.46 6.15
CA GLY A 351 12.72 -14.41 6.95
C GLY A 351 13.81 -15.15 6.16
N ALA A 352 14.53 -16.03 6.85
CA ALA A 352 15.58 -16.84 6.24
C ALA A 352 15.02 -17.94 5.33
N GLU A 353 13.93 -18.59 5.72
CA GLU A 353 13.30 -19.67 4.95
C GLU A 353 12.66 -19.10 3.67
N GLY A 354 11.87 -18.04 3.80
CA GLY A 354 11.21 -17.38 2.67
C GLY A 354 12.21 -16.83 1.67
N THR A 355 13.27 -16.14 2.13
CA THR A 355 14.34 -15.64 1.25
C THR A 355 15.07 -16.80 0.56
N THR A 356 15.36 -17.90 1.25
CA THR A 356 16.03 -19.07 0.65
C THR A 356 15.15 -19.68 -0.46
N ALA A 357 13.87 -19.91 -0.19
CA ALA A 357 12.95 -20.51 -1.16
C ALA A 357 12.65 -19.59 -2.36
N TRP A 358 12.56 -18.27 -2.14
CA TRP A 358 12.39 -17.28 -3.21
C TRP A 358 13.59 -17.21 -4.16
N LEU A 359 14.81 -17.22 -3.61
CA LEU A 359 16.03 -17.29 -4.41
C LEU A 359 16.20 -18.67 -5.06
N ALA A 360 15.78 -19.76 -4.42
CA ALA A 360 15.85 -21.11 -4.98
C ALA A 360 14.96 -21.26 -6.22
N ALA A 361 13.75 -20.71 -6.20
CA ALA A 361 12.86 -20.70 -7.36
C ALA A 361 13.44 -19.88 -8.53
N ALA A 362 14.18 -18.80 -8.25
CA ALA A 362 14.95 -18.06 -9.26
C ALA A 362 16.09 -18.92 -9.84
N ALA A 363 16.87 -19.56 -8.97
CA ALA A 363 18.00 -20.41 -9.31
C ALA A 363 17.58 -21.60 -10.19
N GLU A 364 16.52 -22.32 -9.80
CA GLU A 364 15.93 -23.40 -10.60
C GLU A 364 15.46 -22.87 -11.96
N ALA A 365 14.68 -21.78 -11.98
CA ALA A 365 14.18 -21.21 -13.22
C ALA A 365 15.32 -20.86 -14.20
N PHE A 366 16.46 -20.36 -13.71
CA PHE A 366 17.61 -19.97 -14.53
C PHE A 366 18.64 -21.09 -14.77
N GLY A 367 18.50 -22.26 -14.13
CA GLY A 367 19.41 -23.40 -14.31
C GLY A 367 20.71 -23.31 -13.50
N VAL A 368 20.72 -22.54 -12.41
CA VAL A 368 21.85 -22.41 -11.49
C VAL A 368 22.02 -23.73 -10.72
N SER A 369 23.26 -24.22 -10.58
CA SER A 369 23.49 -25.51 -9.92
C SER A 369 23.16 -25.46 -8.42
N PRO A 370 22.67 -26.57 -7.82
CA PRO A 370 22.44 -26.63 -6.38
C PRO A 370 23.70 -26.36 -5.53
N ALA A 371 24.88 -26.72 -6.05
CA ALA A 371 26.16 -26.43 -5.40
C ALA A 371 26.42 -24.91 -5.35
N THR A 372 26.38 -24.23 -6.50
CA THR A 372 26.51 -22.77 -6.61
C THR A 372 25.47 -22.04 -5.76
N PHE A 373 24.22 -22.52 -5.76
CA PHE A 373 23.17 -21.96 -4.93
C PHE A 373 23.48 -22.05 -3.44
N ARG A 374 23.95 -23.20 -2.94
CA ARG A 374 24.33 -23.36 -1.53
C ARG A 374 25.59 -22.57 -1.16
N GLU A 375 26.58 -22.50 -2.05
CA GLU A 375 27.80 -21.69 -1.87
C GLU A 375 27.45 -20.21 -1.64
N VAL A 376 26.60 -19.63 -2.49
CA VAL A 376 26.16 -18.23 -2.40
C VAL A 376 25.26 -17.99 -1.18
N THR A 377 24.36 -18.91 -0.84
CA THR A 377 23.30 -18.66 0.15
C THR A 377 23.62 -19.10 1.58
N ALA A 378 24.37 -20.19 1.80
CA ALA A 378 24.39 -20.87 3.10
C ALA A 378 24.88 -19.99 4.27
N LEU A 379 25.92 -19.16 4.05
CA LEU A 379 26.41 -18.24 5.09
C LEU A 379 25.42 -17.11 5.40
N LYS A 380 24.67 -16.64 4.39
CA LYS A 380 23.68 -15.56 4.51
C LYS A 380 22.41 -16.08 5.21
N GLU A 381 21.95 -17.27 4.82
CA GLU A 381 20.89 -18.03 5.50
C GLU A 381 21.23 -18.28 6.98
N ALA A 382 22.45 -18.73 7.28
CA ALA A 382 22.89 -18.99 8.65
C ALA A 382 22.90 -17.71 9.51
N ARG A 383 23.40 -16.59 8.97
CA ARG A 383 23.36 -15.27 9.64
C ARG A 383 21.92 -14.83 9.93
N ALA A 384 21.03 -14.95 8.94
CA ALA A 384 19.62 -14.61 9.10
C ALA A 384 18.96 -15.45 10.21
N LYS A 385 19.17 -16.78 10.20
CA LYS A 385 18.66 -17.69 11.25
C LYS A 385 19.17 -17.32 12.64
N VAL A 386 20.45 -16.96 12.79
CA VAL A 386 21.00 -16.47 14.07
C VAL A 386 20.39 -15.13 14.49
N ALA A 387 20.11 -14.21 13.56
CA ALA A 387 19.51 -12.91 13.84
C ALA A 387 18.03 -13.01 14.26
N VAL A 388 17.29 -13.96 13.69
CA VAL A 388 15.90 -14.30 14.05
C VAL A 388 15.83 -15.05 15.38
N ALA A 389 16.71 -16.03 15.63
CA ALA A 389 16.72 -16.84 16.85
C ALA A 389 16.81 -15.99 18.14
N ARG A 390 17.51 -14.84 18.11
CA ARG A 390 17.58 -13.85 19.20
C ARG A 390 16.22 -13.25 19.62
N ARG A 391 15.16 -13.46 18.84
CA ARG A 391 13.79 -13.01 19.13
C ARG A 391 12.84 -14.18 19.40
N ARG A 392 13.19 -15.39 18.99
CA ARG A 392 12.41 -16.62 19.23
C ARG A 392 12.12 -16.84 20.71
N GLU A 393 13.08 -16.59 21.60
CA GLU A 393 12.90 -16.69 23.07
C GLU A 393 11.70 -15.89 23.61
N ARG A 394 11.39 -14.73 23.00
CA ARG A 394 10.31 -13.81 23.41
C ARG A 394 9.01 -14.01 22.61
N LEU A 395 9.04 -14.78 21.52
CA LEU A 395 7.91 -15.00 20.61
C LEU A 395 7.42 -16.46 20.55
N ALA A 396 8.24 -17.43 20.92
CA ALA A 396 7.87 -18.85 20.87
C ALA A 396 6.64 -19.13 21.75
N GLY A 397 5.68 -19.88 21.20
CA GLY A 397 4.41 -20.20 21.84
C GLY A 397 3.40 -19.03 21.91
N LYS A 398 3.82 -17.78 21.67
CA LYS A 398 2.94 -16.60 21.71
C LYS A 398 1.89 -16.65 20.60
N ARG A 399 0.66 -16.28 20.95
CA ARG A 399 -0.51 -16.34 20.06
C ARG A 399 -0.66 -15.03 19.29
N VAL A 400 -0.66 -15.10 17.96
CA VAL A 400 -0.78 -13.93 17.08
C VAL A 400 -2.04 -14.00 16.20
N THR A 401 -2.71 -12.86 16.05
CA THR A 401 -3.81 -12.68 15.09
C THR A 401 -3.51 -11.51 14.16
N PHE A 402 -4.00 -11.58 12.91
CA PHE A 402 -3.86 -10.53 11.91
C PHE A 402 -5.23 -10.03 11.46
N PHE A 403 -5.45 -8.72 11.61
CA PHE A 403 -6.52 -8.00 10.91
C PHE A 403 -6.05 -7.67 9.48
N PRO A 404 -6.94 -7.74 8.48
CA PRO A 404 -6.60 -7.51 7.08
C PRO A 404 -6.29 -6.03 6.81
N ASP A 405 -5.14 -5.74 6.19
CA ASP A 405 -4.77 -4.39 5.79
C ASP A 405 -3.99 -4.35 4.46
N SER A 406 -3.03 -5.27 4.26
CA SER A 406 -1.91 -5.08 3.32
C SER A 406 -1.60 -6.25 2.38
N GLN A 407 -2.23 -7.42 2.57
CA GLN A 407 -1.91 -8.72 1.95
C GLN A 407 -0.54 -9.31 2.35
N LEU A 408 0.24 -8.62 3.21
CA LEU A 408 1.44 -9.18 3.82
C LEU A 408 1.13 -10.24 4.89
N GLU A 409 -0.13 -10.35 5.33
CA GLU A 409 -0.50 -11.12 6.52
C GLU A 409 -0.22 -12.64 6.37
N PRO A 410 -0.52 -13.33 5.25
CA PRO A 410 -0.18 -14.75 5.12
C PRO A 410 1.33 -15.05 5.05
N PRO A 411 2.17 -14.33 4.26
CA PRO A 411 3.63 -14.49 4.30
C PRO A 411 4.24 -14.21 5.68
N LEU A 412 3.73 -13.21 6.40
CA LEU A 412 4.20 -12.87 7.74
C LEU A 412 3.75 -13.90 8.79
N ALA A 413 2.53 -14.43 8.68
CA ALA A 413 2.06 -15.53 9.52
C ALA A 413 2.90 -16.80 9.30
N ARG A 414 3.31 -17.10 8.06
CA ARG A 414 4.25 -18.18 7.74
C ARG A 414 5.62 -17.95 8.39
N PHE A 415 6.17 -16.74 8.27
CA PHE A 415 7.43 -16.37 8.95
C PHE A 415 7.34 -16.52 10.47
N LEU A 416 6.33 -15.94 11.11
CA LEU A 416 6.16 -15.96 12.57
C LEU A 416 5.98 -17.38 13.12
N SER A 417 5.20 -18.22 12.44
CA SER A 417 4.95 -19.60 12.90
C SER A 417 6.14 -20.53 12.69
N ARG A 418 6.89 -20.41 11.59
CA ARG A 418 7.96 -21.36 11.23
C ARG A 418 9.34 -20.94 11.73
N GLU A 419 9.65 -19.64 11.73
CA GLU A 419 10.97 -19.13 12.11
C GLU A 419 11.01 -18.62 13.56
N LEU A 420 9.86 -18.32 14.18
CA LEU A 420 9.75 -17.77 15.54
C LEU A 420 8.80 -18.55 16.47
N ASP A 421 8.30 -19.71 16.03
CA ASP A 421 7.43 -20.63 16.80
C ASP A 421 6.15 -19.99 17.36
N MET A 422 5.60 -18.96 16.71
CA MET A 422 4.33 -18.33 17.12
C MET A 422 3.11 -19.16 16.73
N THR A 423 2.10 -19.19 17.60
CA THR A 423 0.81 -19.84 17.34
C THR A 423 -0.12 -18.89 16.58
N LEU A 424 -0.64 -19.30 15.43
CA LEU A 424 -1.58 -18.50 14.64
C LEU A 424 -3.02 -18.67 15.15
N VAL A 425 -3.75 -17.57 15.30
CA VAL A 425 -5.18 -17.56 15.70
C VAL A 425 -6.08 -17.38 14.48
N GLU A 426 -6.04 -16.19 13.86
CA GLU A 426 -6.70 -15.90 12.59
C GLU A 426 -5.77 -15.05 11.71
N VAL A 427 -5.75 -15.32 10.41
CA VAL A 427 -4.93 -14.61 9.42
C VAL A 427 -5.86 -13.91 8.43
N GLY A 428 -6.28 -12.68 8.75
CA GLY A 428 -7.04 -11.84 7.85
C GLY A 428 -6.17 -11.21 6.75
N THR A 429 -6.60 -11.30 5.50
CA THR A 429 -6.03 -10.58 4.34
C THR A 429 -7.15 -9.87 3.57
N PRO A 430 -6.97 -8.62 3.08
CA PRO A 430 -8.07 -7.89 2.43
C PRO A 430 -8.50 -8.54 1.10
N TYR A 431 -7.58 -9.21 0.42
CA TYR A 431 -7.79 -10.01 -0.80
C TYR A 431 -6.78 -11.17 -0.85
N LEU A 432 -7.14 -12.31 -1.44
CA LEU A 432 -6.32 -13.52 -1.50
C LEU A 432 -6.15 -14.02 -2.95
N HIS A 433 -5.07 -13.60 -3.61
CA HIS A 433 -4.77 -14.03 -4.98
C HIS A 433 -4.19 -15.47 -5.01
N GLY A 434 -5.07 -16.47 -5.07
CA GLY A 434 -4.76 -17.90 -4.88
C GLY A 434 -3.51 -18.42 -5.60
N ARG A 435 -3.27 -18.08 -6.88
CA ARG A 435 -2.06 -18.53 -7.62
C ARG A 435 -0.74 -18.09 -6.99
N TRP A 436 -0.69 -16.90 -6.39
CA TRP A 436 0.55 -16.30 -5.90
C TRP A 436 0.76 -16.53 -4.40
N LEU A 437 -0.33 -16.70 -3.64
CA LEU A 437 -0.26 -17.06 -2.22
C LEU A 437 -0.21 -18.59 -1.98
N ALA A 438 -0.48 -19.43 -2.98
CA ALA A 438 -0.40 -20.90 -2.83
C ALA A 438 0.92 -21.42 -2.20
N PRO A 439 2.12 -20.92 -2.55
CA PRO A 439 3.36 -21.34 -1.90
C PRO A 439 3.44 -20.98 -0.41
N GLU A 440 2.79 -19.90 0.03
CA GLU A 440 2.71 -19.52 1.44
C GLU A 440 1.68 -20.36 2.19
N LEU A 441 0.49 -20.54 1.60
CA LEU A 441 -0.59 -21.34 2.17
C LEU A 441 -0.19 -22.82 2.35
N ALA A 442 0.71 -23.33 1.50
CA ALA A 442 1.28 -24.67 1.62
C ALA A 442 2.34 -24.81 2.74
N LEU A 443 2.88 -23.69 3.25
CA LEU A 443 3.87 -23.67 4.34
C LEU A 443 3.24 -23.32 5.70
N LEU A 444 2.06 -22.68 5.72
CA LEU A 444 1.31 -22.40 6.95
C LEU A 444 0.99 -23.69 7.75
N PRO A 445 0.92 -23.63 9.09
CA PRO A 445 0.47 -24.74 9.92
C PRO A 445 -0.90 -25.30 9.50
N ALA A 446 -1.06 -26.62 9.61
CA ALA A 446 -2.34 -27.30 9.36
C ALA A 446 -3.45 -26.71 10.24
N GLY A 447 -4.65 -26.53 9.67
CA GLY A 447 -5.79 -25.92 10.36
C GLY A 447 -5.73 -24.39 10.56
N THR A 448 -4.70 -23.69 10.06
CA THR A 448 -4.64 -22.21 10.13
C THR A 448 -5.88 -21.58 9.49
N GLN A 449 -6.58 -20.74 10.23
CA GLN A 449 -7.76 -20.01 9.75
C GLN A 449 -7.32 -18.77 8.96
N VAL A 450 -7.59 -18.77 7.65
CA VAL A 450 -7.30 -17.63 6.77
C VAL A 450 -8.61 -16.98 6.35
N VAL A 451 -8.73 -15.66 6.54
CA VAL A 451 -9.95 -14.90 6.21
C VAL A 451 -9.66 -13.92 5.09
N GLU A 452 -10.35 -14.06 3.96
CA GLU A 452 -10.36 -13.07 2.89
C GLU A 452 -11.45 -12.02 3.16
N GLY A 453 -11.07 -10.74 3.15
CA GLY A 453 -11.97 -9.65 3.51
C GLY A 453 -12.17 -9.52 5.02
N ALA A 454 -13.26 -8.86 5.42
CA ALA A 454 -13.55 -8.57 6.83
C ALA A 454 -15.03 -8.31 7.07
N ASP A 455 -15.48 -8.60 8.29
CA ASP A 455 -16.52 -7.86 9.00
C ASP A 455 -15.95 -7.43 10.37
N VAL A 456 -15.48 -6.18 10.47
CA VAL A 456 -14.56 -5.75 11.54
C VAL A 456 -15.13 -5.93 12.94
N ASP A 457 -16.44 -5.72 13.14
CA ASP A 457 -17.07 -5.89 14.45
C ASP A 457 -17.03 -7.36 14.89
N ARG A 458 -17.34 -8.29 13.97
CA ARG A 458 -17.21 -9.74 14.22
C ARG A 458 -15.76 -10.17 14.41
N GLN A 459 -14.81 -9.53 13.75
CA GLN A 459 -13.39 -9.84 13.92
C GLN A 459 -12.84 -9.31 15.24
N LEU A 460 -13.33 -8.16 15.72
CA LEU A 460 -13.07 -7.67 17.07
C LEU A 460 -13.66 -8.61 18.14
N ASP A 461 -14.89 -9.10 17.95
CA ASP A 461 -15.50 -10.07 18.87
C ASP A 461 -14.71 -11.39 18.93
N ARG A 462 -14.25 -11.91 17.78
CA ARG A 462 -13.33 -13.06 17.73
C ARG A 462 -12.01 -12.75 18.46
N CYS A 463 -11.39 -11.61 18.19
CA CYS A 463 -10.13 -11.20 18.84
C CYS A 463 -10.28 -11.11 20.37
N ARG A 464 -11.37 -10.53 20.86
CA ARG A 464 -11.71 -10.39 22.28
C ARG A 464 -11.96 -11.72 22.98
N ALA A 465 -12.66 -12.64 22.30
CA ALA A 465 -12.91 -13.99 22.81
C ALA A 465 -11.61 -14.82 22.86
N GLU A 466 -10.78 -14.72 21.82
CA GLU A 466 -9.53 -15.47 21.71
C GLU A 466 -8.43 -14.94 22.62
N ARG A 467 -8.36 -13.62 22.87
CA ARG A 467 -7.28 -12.96 23.63
C ARG A 467 -5.86 -13.38 23.18
N PRO A 468 -5.44 -13.05 21.94
CA PRO A 468 -4.08 -13.30 21.48
C PRO A 468 -3.05 -12.48 22.29
N ASP A 469 -1.82 -13.01 22.43
CA ASP A 469 -0.69 -12.25 23.00
C ASP A 469 -0.33 -11.04 22.15
N LEU A 470 -0.50 -11.12 20.83
CA LEU A 470 -0.18 -10.04 19.89
C LEU A 470 -1.24 -9.89 18.78
N THR A 471 -1.73 -8.67 18.58
CA THR A 471 -2.69 -8.33 17.51
C THR A 471 -2.04 -7.42 16.45
N VAL A 472 -1.89 -7.93 15.23
CA VAL A 472 -1.44 -7.13 14.09
C VAL A 472 -2.64 -6.42 13.46
N CYS A 473 -2.69 -5.09 13.50
CA CYS A 473 -3.87 -4.32 13.06
C CYS A 473 -3.55 -2.87 12.65
N GLY A 474 -4.46 -2.24 11.91
CA GLY A 474 -4.35 -0.83 11.53
C GLY A 474 -4.43 0.14 12.73
N LEU A 475 -3.88 1.35 12.57
CA LEU A 475 -3.83 2.36 13.64
C LEU A 475 -5.20 2.75 14.23
N GLY A 476 -6.29 2.58 13.47
CA GLY A 476 -7.66 2.82 13.96
C GLY A 476 -8.14 1.79 15.00
N LEU A 477 -7.51 0.62 15.08
CA LEU A 477 -7.84 -0.44 16.04
C LEU A 477 -6.78 -0.59 17.15
N ALA A 478 -5.54 -0.18 16.90
CA ALA A 478 -4.42 -0.37 17.83
C ALA A 478 -4.68 0.21 19.24
N ASN A 479 -4.86 1.52 19.36
CA ASN A 479 -5.08 2.16 20.68
C ASN A 479 -6.34 1.66 21.42
N PRO A 480 -7.49 1.41 20.76
CA PRO A 480 -8.63 0.72 21.37
C PRO A 480 -8.29 -0.66 21.96
N LEU A 481 -7.55 -1.50 21.24
CA LEU A 481 -7.20 -2.85 21.69
C LEU A 481 -6.18 -2.85 22.83
N GLU A 482 -5.20 -1.93 22.82
CA GLU A 482 -4.29 -1.71 23.95
C GLU A 482 -5.06 -1.32 25.23
N ALA A 483 -6.11 -0.51 25.10
CA ALA A 483 -6.97 -0.14 26.23
C ALA A 483 -7.84 -1.30 26.75
N GLU A 484 -8.08 -2.33 25.94
CA GLU A 484 -8.69 -3.62 26.34
C GLU A 484 -7.64 -4.64 26.87
N GLY A 485 -6.38 -4.22 26.98
CA GLY A 485 -5.26 -5.02 27.49
C GLY A 485 -4.69 -6.02 26.49
N LEU A 486 -5.03 -5.90 25.20
CA LEU A 486 -4.52 -6.72 24.09
C LEU A 486 -3.36 -5.99 23.42
N ALA A 487 -2.15 -6.54 23.50
CA ALA A 487 -0.97 -5.88 22.93
C ALA A 487 -1.00 -5.89 21.40
N THR A 488 -0.55 -4.80 20.78
CA THR A 488 -0.72 -4.56 19.34
C THR A 488 0.58 -4.32 18.60
N LYS A 489 0.58 -4.70 17.31
CA LYS A 489 1.59 -4.33 16.34
C LYS A 489 0.88 -3.60 15.21
N TRP A 490 1.05 -2.29 15.15
CA TRP A 490 0.47 -1.44 14.09
C TRP A 490 0.98 -1.89 12.72
N SER A 491 0.07 -2.36 11.85
CA SER A 491 0.36 -3.05 10.57
C SER A 491 1.35 -2.29 9.70
N ILE A 492 0.98 -1.05 9.36
CA ILE A 492 1.61 -0.10 8.44
C ILE A 492 3.16 -0.08 8.48
N GLU A 493 3.79 -0.22 9.64
CA GLU A 493 5.26 -0.23 9.79
C GLU A 493 5.97 -1.26 8.89
N LEU A 494 5.29 -2.36 8.53
CA LEU A 494 5.80 -3.45 7.69
C LEU A 494 6.00 -3.04 6.22
N LEU A 495 5.39 -1.93 5.77
CA LEU A 495 5.54 -1.40 4.41
C LEU A 495 6.58 -0.29 4.31
N PHE A 496 6.91 0.36 5.44
CA PHE A 496 7.87 1.47 5.50
C PHE A 496 9.23 1.08 6.10
N THR A 497 9.35 -0.12 6.68
CA THR A 497 10.60 -0.70 7.19
C THR A 497 11.19 -1.66 6.15
N PRO A 498 12.53 -1.71 5.96
CA PRO A 498 13.18 -2.82 5.26
C PRO A 498 12.93 -4.15 5.99
N VAL A 499 12.19 -5.06 5.35
CA VAL A 499 11.74 -6.33 5.98
C VAL A 499 12.01 -7.59 5.16
N HIS A 500 12.30 -7.45 3.86
CA HIS A 500 12.61 -8.57 2.97
C HIS A 500 14.12 -8.87 2.98
N GLY A 501 14.47 -10.15 2.80
CA GLY A 501 15.86 -10.60 2.65
C GLY A 501 16.52 -11.09 3.94
N TYR A 502 17.72 -11.66 3.78
CA TYR A 502 18.48 -12.29 4.87
C TYR A 502 18.90 -11.31 5.98
N GLU A 503 19.41 -10.13 5.61
CA GLU A 503 19.96 -9.17 6.57
C GLU A 503 18.85 -8.55 7.43
N GLN A 504 17.67 -8.33 6.85
CA GLN A 504 16.49 -7.75 7.49
C GLN A 504 15.67 -8.76 8.33
N ALA A 505 15.90 -10.07 8.19
CA ALA A 505 15.13 -11.08 8.89
C ALA A 505 15.12 -10.89 10.43
N GLY A 506 16.24 -10.45 11.01
CA GLY A 506 16.35 -10.14 12.43
C GLY A 506 15.60 -8.87 12.87
N ASP A 507 15.50 -7.88 11.99
CA ASP A 507 14.77 -6.62 12.24
C ASP A 507 13.27 -6.81 12.06
N LEU A 508 12.87 -7.62 11.08
CA LEU A 508 11.50 -8.10 10.92
C LEU A 508 11.02 -8.84 12.18
N ALA A 509 11.84 -9.72 12.74
CA ALA A 509 11.53 -10.38 14.01
C ALA A 509 11.38 -9.37 15.17
N GLU A 510 12.20 -8.32 15.22
CA GLU A 510 12.10 -7.29 16.26
C GLU A 510 10.82 -6.44 16.12
N LEU A 511 10.28 -6.22 14.92
CA LEU A 511 9.00 -5.49 14.74
C LEU A 511 7.84 -6.11 15.54
N PHE A 512 7.80 -7.44 15.67
CA PHE A 512 6.78 -8.16 16.45
C PHE A 512 7.17 -8.36 17.91
N ALA A 513 8.47 -8.52 18.22
CA ALA A 513 8.94 -8.68 19.58
C ALA A 513 8.95 -7.37 20.40
N ARG A 514 9.07 -6.21 19.73
CA ARG A 514 9.14 -4.87 20.34
C ARG A 514 7.91 -4.46 21.17
N PRO A 515 6.65 -4.62 20.72
CA PRO A 515 5.48 -4.29 21.54
C PRO A 515 5.39 -5.14 22.81
N LEU A 516 5.73 -6.44 22.74
CA LEU A 516 5.77 -7.31 23.93
C LEU A 516 6.85 -6.84 24.92
N ALA A 517 8.09 -6.64 24.47
CA ALA A 517 9.16 -6.09 25.32
C ALA A 517 8.90 -4.66 25.82
N ARG A 518 7.96 -3.90 25.22
CA ARG A 518 7.47 -2.64 25.76
C ARG A 518 6.48 -2.87 26.90
N ARG A 519 5.59 -3.85 26.76
CA ARG A 519 4.63 -4.26 27.81
C ARG A 519 5.37 -4.76 29.05
N ASP A 520 6.28 -5.72 28.89
CA ASP A 520 7.05 -6.32 29.99
C ASP A 520 7.83 -5.28 30.84
N ARG A 521 8.19 -4.14 30.23
CA ARG A 521 8.91 -3.01 30.86
C ARG A 521 8.01 -1.93 31.48
N LEU A 522 6.70 -2.07 31.34
CA LEU A 522 5.68 -1.11 31.79
C LEU A 522 4.61 -1.77 32.68
N GLU A 523 4.69 -3.09 32.91
CA GLU A 523 4.00 -3.75 34.02
C GLU A 523 4.68 -3.34 35.34
N VAL A 524 3.87 -3.13 36.39
CA VAL A 524 4.21 -2.48 37.68
C VAL A 524 3.78 -3.34 38.85
#